data_AF-A0A7X8XPJ7-F1
#
_entry.id   AF-A0A7X8XPJ7-F1
#
_cell.length_a   1.000
_cell.length_b   1.000
_cell.length_c   1.000
_cell.angle_alpha   90.00
_cell.angle_beta   90.00
_cell.angle_gamma   90.00
#
_symmetry.space_group_name_H-M   'P 1'
#
loop_
_entity.id
_entity.type
_entity.pdbx_description
1 polymer ?
#
loop_
_entity_poly.entity_id
_entity_poly.type
_entity_poly.pdbx_seq_one_letter_code
_entity_poly.pdbx_strand_id
1 'polypeptide(L)'
;MEDPYAILGIPDTASPEEVRRAYARLVRQHPPESDPAGFAQIRRAYEVLRDPALREAHDAEAIWGDECRALVQEAQENLHQGRPAQATPLLKRVLVLNRNLDPARKLLVSSLAAQGRFREALREAEHRVSRNQEELDPLCHAAWICQKWMEVSRDHPIRRRRLEVRAHDLLDRAHKTAPEHPGVRVLRAQLHRLMDRPERALECLEDSSSNSKGYRVRGLKPRLIEAALMIERRDRRGLQHCLFGIRIFCLVSGDAKEAGLFFIHLAWKELERGNFHSLRWLIHAAEVSGGGVQEVRQALAPLKDLQALIRERNCIPTSLWGLRRLLGLEIDLIRVPLEREAEFLRHWGEVLNGVLEEPPPIRRRWAGKLREYCPIFSERNQSLLRALEET
;
A
#
# COMPACT_ATOMS: atom_id res chain seq x y z
N MET A 1 -34.68 1.96 -11.39
CA MET A 1 -35.03 0.63 -10.83
C MET A 1 -36.52 0.65 -10.63
N GLU A 2 -37.24 -0.38 -11.07
CA GLU A 2 -38.71 -0.42 -10.94
C GLU A 2 -39.10 -0.68 -9.48
N ASP A 3 -40.15 -0.01 -9.01
CA ASP A 3 -40.64 -0.13 -7.64
C ASP A 3 -41.22 -1.55 -7.38
N PRO A 4 -40.65 -2.33 -6.45
CA PRO A 4 -41.14 -3.66 -6.09
C PRO A 4 -42.61 -3.69 -5.64
N TYR A 5 -43.09 -2.62 -5.01
CA TYR A 5 -44.48 -2.51 -4.56
C TYR A 5 -45.42 -2.35 -5.76
N ALA A 6 -45.06 -1.50 -6.71
CA ALA A 6 -45.78 -1.34 -7.98
C ALA A 6 -45.81 -2.64 -8.80
N ILE A 7 -44.68 -3.38 -8.88
CA ILE A 7 -44.61 -4.65 -9.60
C ILE A 7 -45.54 -5.70 -8.98
N LEU A 8 -45.60 -5.80 -7.65
CA LEU A 8 -46.50 -6.73 -6.97
C LEU A 8 -47.96 -6.22 -6.85
N GLY A 9 -48.20 -4.95 -7.17
CA GLY A 9 -49.51 -4.30 -7.07
C GLY A 9 -50.00 -4.21 -5.63
N ILE A 10 -49.12 -3.86 -4.70
CA ILE A 10 -49.40 -3.76 -3.25
C ILE A 10 -48.89 -2.42 -2.70
N PRO A 11 -49.46 -1.89 -1.60
CA PRO A 11 -48.93 -0.69 -0.96
C PRO A 11 -47.60 -0.95 -0.23
N ASP A 12 -46.84 0.12 0.00
CA ASP A 12 -45.60 0.14 0.81
C ASP A 12 -45.81 -0.31 2.28
N THR A 13 -47.04 -0.20 2.78
CA THR A 13 -47.49 -0.67 4.09
C THR A 13 -47.87 -2.15 4.14
N ALA A 14 -47.79 -2.89 3.02
CA ALA A 14 -48.22 -4.28 2.94
C ALA A 14 -47.46 -5.19 3.92
N SER A 15 -48.20 -6.04 4.63
CA SER A 15 -47.67 -7.06 5.53
C SER A 15 -46.89 -8.16 4.78
N PRO A 16 -45.99 -8.90 5.44
CA PRO A 16 -45.29 -10.03 4.81
C PRO A 16 -46.23 -11.09 4.21
N GLU A 17 -47.44 -11.25 4.77
CA GLU A 17 -48.45 -12.17 4.25
C GLU A 17 -49.10 -11.65 2.95
N GLU A 18 -49.32 -10.34 2.84
CA GLU A 18 -49.82 -9.70 1.63
C GLU A 18 -48.81 -9.77 0.49
N VAL A 19 -47.52 -9.57 0.80
CA VAL A 19 -46.41 -9.75 -0.16
C VAL A 19 -46.40 -11.18 -0.72
N ARG A 20 -46.54 -12.20 0.14
CA ARG A 20 -46.60 -13.61 -0.29
C ARG A 20 -47.84 -13.92 -1.12
N ARG A 21 -49.01 -13.40 -0.71
CA ARG A 21 -50.27 -13.59 -1.45
C ARG A 21 -50.21 -12.96 -2.84
N ALA A 22 -49.67 -11.74 -2.95
CA ALA A 22 -49.50 -11.05 -4.22
C ALA A 22 -48.54 -11.80 -5.15
N TYR A 23 -47.40 -12.27 -4.63
CA TYR A 23 -46.45 -13.10 -5.37
C TYR A 23 -47.11 -14.38 -5.90
N ALA A 24 -47.82 -15.13 -5.05
CA ALA A 24 -48.48 -16.37 -5.46
C ALA A 24 -49.56 -16.15 -6.54
N ARG A 25 -50.28 -15.02 -6.48
CA ARG A 25 -51.26 -14.63 -7.51
C ARG A 25 -50.56 -14.33 -8.84
N LEU A 26 -49.49 -13.55 -8.82
CA LEU A 26 -48.78 -13.11 -10.02
C LEU A 26 -48.00 -14.24 -10.69
N VAL A 27 -47.43 -15.18 -9.93
CA VAL A 27 -46.77 -16.37 -10.49
C VAL A 27 -47.75 -17.26 -11.27
N ARG A 28 -49.02 -17.35 -10.84
CA ARG A 28 -50.06 -18.09 -11.59
C ARG A 28 -50.46 -17.38 -12.88
N GLN A 29 -50.35 -16.05 -12.92
CA GLN A 29 -50.69 -15.22 -14.07
C GLN A 29 -49.52 -15.11 -15.07
N HIS A 30 -48.28 -15.19 -14.57
CA HIS A 30 -47.04 -15.16 -15.34
C HIS A 30 -46.20 -16.43 -15.10
N PRO A 31 -46.60 -17.59 -15.66
CA PRO A 31 -45.83 -18.82 -15.57
C PRO A 31 -44.46 -18.68 -16.26
N PRO A 32 -43.38 -19.32 -15.75
CA PRO A 32 -42.04 -19.22 -16.33
C PRO A 32 -41.94 -19.81 -17.74
N GLU A 33 -42.85 -20.71 -18.12
CA GLU A 33 -42.89 -21.35 -19.44
C GLU A 33 -43.48 -20.44 -20.52
N SER A 34 -44.46 -19.60 -20.15
CA SER A 34 -45.21 -18.74 -21.08
C SER A 34 -44.79 -17.26 -21.01
N ASP A 35 -44.34 -16.79 -19.85
CA ASP A 35 -43.82 -15.44 -19.66
C ASP A 35 -42.58 -15.43 -18.73
N PRO A 36 -41.41 -15.82 -19.25
CA PRO A 36 -40.16 -15.83 -18.49
C PRO A 36 -39.74 -14.44 -17.99
N ALA A 37 -40.04 -13.38 -18.74
CA ALA A 37 -39.61 -12.02 -18.45
C ALA A 37 -40.43 -11.42 -17.30
N GLY A 38 -41.77 -11.51 -17.37
CA GLY A 38 -42.65 -11.07 -16.29
C GLY A 38 -42.40 -11.87 -15.00
N PHE A 39 -42.23 -13.19 -15.11
CA PHE A 39 -41.86 -14.03 -13.97
C PHE A 39 -40.55 -13.56 -13.30
N ALA A 40 -39.53 -13.23 -14.09
CA ALA A 40 -38.25 -12.75 -13.56
C ALA A 40 -38.39 -11.40 -12.82
N GLN A 41 -39.21 -10.47 -13.34
CA GLN A 41 -39.49 -9.19 -12.66
C GLN A 41 -40.24 -9.39 -11.34
N ILE A 42 -41.33 -10.18 -11.36
CA ILE A 42 -42.14 -10.52 -10.17
C ILE A 42 -41.27 -11.18 -9.11
N ARG A 43 -40.42 -12.12 -9.51
CA ARG A 43 -39.50 -12.82 -8.62
C ARG A 43 -38.51 -11.86 -7.95
N ARG A 44 -37.90 -10.95 -8.72
CA ARG A 44 -36.97 -9.95 -8.17
C ARG A 44 -37.67 -9.01 -7.17
N ALA A 45 -38.87 -8.53 -7.49
CA ALA A 45 -39.65 -7.69 -6.58
C ALA A 45 -39.99 -8.42 -5.27
N TYR A 46 -40.40 -9.69 -5.37
CA TYR A 46 -40.65 -10.52 -4.20
C TYR A 46 -39.38 -10.80 -3.38
N GLU A 47 -38.24 -11.04 -4.01
CA GLU A 47 -36.96 -11.27 -3.33
C GLU A 47 -36.54 -10.05 -2.48
N VAL A 48 -36.76 -8.82 -2.98
CA VAL A 48 -36.51 -7.58 -2.22
C VAL A 48 -37.48 -7.43 -1.05
N LEU A 49 -38.79 -7.63 -1.27
CA LEU A 49 -39.81 -7.36 -0.25
C LEU A 49 -39.97 -8.47 0.81
N ARG A 50 -39.53 -9.70 0.50
CA ARG A 50 -39.61 -10.85 1.41
C ARG A 50 -38.60 -10.74 2.55
N ASP A 51 -37.39 -10.23 2.29
CA ASP A 51 -36.35 -10.08 3.29
C ASP A 51 -36.49 -8.72 4.00
N PRO A 52 -36.75 -8.68 5.32
CA PRO A 52 -36.92 -7.43 6.05
C PRO A 52 -35.73 -6.46 5.91
N ALA A 53 -34.50 -6.96 5.80
CA ALA A 53 -33.31 -6.13 5.67
C ALA A 53 -33.15 -5.55 4.25
N LEU A 54 -33.56 -6.30 3.22
CA LEU A 54 -33.58 -5.80 1.84
C LEU A 54 -34.71 -4.79 1.64
N ARG A 55 -35.89 -5.05 2.21
CA ARG A 55 -37.00 -4.11 2.23
C ARG A 55 -36.65 -2.80 2.92
N GLU A 56 -36.09 -2.87 4.13
CA GLU A 56 -35.61 -1.69 4.88
C GLU A 56 -34.57 -0.89 4.07
N ALA A 57 -33.63 -1.58 3.41
CA ALA A 57 -32.62 -0.91 2.59
C ALA A 57 -33.22 -0.23 1.35
N HIS A 58 -34.20 -0.87 0.71
CA HIS A 58 -34.91 -0.33 -0.44
C HIS A 58 -35.73 0.92 -0.06
N ASP A 59 -36.50 0.83 1.02
CA ASP A 59 -37.33 1.93 1.50
C ASP A 59 -36.44 3.11 1.96
N ALA A 60 -35.33 2.83 2.65
CA ALA A 60 -34.36 3.86 3.04
C ALA A 60 -33.67 4.52 1.83
N GLU A 61 -33.38 3.77 0.77
CA GLU A 61 -32.81 4.34 -0.46
C GLU A 61 -33.83 5.24 -1.18
N ALA A 62 -35.11 4.87 -1.20
CA ALA A 62 -36.16 5.68 -1.80
C ALA A 62 -36.39 7.01 -1.06
N ILE A 63 -36.29 7.01 0.27
CA ILE A 63 -36.55 8.20 1.10
C ILE A 63 -35.29 9.06 1.27
N TRP A 64 -34.14 8.43 1.55
CA TRP A 64 -32.91 9.12 1.99
C TRP A 64 -31.75 8.99 1.01
N GLY A 65 -31.94 8.39 -0.17
CA GLY A 65 -30.86 8.09 -1.11
C GLY A 65 -30.01 9.31 -1.50
N ASP A 66 -30.65 10.43 -1.83
CA ASP A 66 -29.94 11.67 -2.21
C ASP A 66 -29.16 12.27 -1.05
N GLU A 67 -29.76 12.32 0.15
CA GLU A 67 -29.08 12.80 1.35
C GLU A 67 -27.90 11.90 1.74
N CYS A 68 -28.09 10.58 1.67
CA CYS A 68 -27.03 9.61 1.95
C CYS A 68 -25.88 9.76 0.96
N ARG A 69 -26.17 9.95 -0.34
CA ARG A 69 -25.13 10.21 -1.37
C ARG A 69 -24.34 11.48 -1.08
N ALA A 70 -25.02 12.58 -0.78
CA ALA A 70 -24.38 13.85 -0.46
C ALA A 70 -23.46 13.73 0.77
N LEU A 71 -23.94 13.12 1.85
CA LEU A 71 -23.16 12.90 3.07
C LEU A 71 -21.97 11.96 2.85
N VAL A 72 -22.13 10.91 2.05
CA VAL A 72 -21.03 10.00 1.69
C VAL A 72 -19.97 10.73 0.88
N GLN A 73 -20.37 11.55 -0.09
CA GLN A 73 -19.44 12.34 -0.89
C GLN A 73 -18.64 13.32 -0.02
N GLU A 74 -19.32 14.08 0.85
CA GLU A 74 -18.66 15.00 1.79
C GLU A 74 -17.68 14.24 2.73
N ALA A 75 -18.08 13.06 3.21
CA ALA A 75 -17.20 12.22 4.01
C ALA A 75 -15.96 11.73 3.24
N GLN A 76 -16.10 11.37 1.96
CA GLN A 76 -14.99 10.98 1.10
C GLN A 76 -14.01 12.15 0.89
N GLU A 77 -14.52 13.35 0.62
CA GLU A 77 -13.71 14.56 0.47
C GLU A 77 -12.90 14.85 1.73
N ASN A 78 -13.53 14.75 2.91
CA ASN A 78 -12.84 14.87 4.19
C ASN A 78 -11.74 13.81 4.37
N LEU A 79 -11.98 12.56 3.96
CA LEU A 79 -10.95 11.51 4.01
C LEU A 79 -9.80 11.79 3.03
N HIS A 80 -10.08 12.27 1.82
CA HIS A 80 -9.07 12.67 0.84
C HIS A 80 -8.19 13.83 1.34
N GLN A 81 -8.78 14.77 2.08
CA GLN A 81 -8.07 15.86 2.75
C GLN A 81 -7.34 15.43 4.04
N GLY A 82 -7.38 14.14 4.41
CA GLY A 82 -6.72 13.63 5.61
C GLY A 82 -7.41 14.03 6.92
N ARG A 83 -8.72 14.31 6.89
CA ARG A 83 -9.55 14.74 8.02
C ARG A 83 -10.55 13.65 8.45
N PRO A 84 -10.09 12.46 8.92
CA PRO A 84 -10.97 11.34 9.24
C PRO A 84 -11.95 11.66 10.38
N ALA A 85 -11.56 12.51 11.34
CA ALA A 85 -12.42 12.92 12.44
C ALA A 85 -13.69 13.66 11.98
N GLN A 86 -13.63 14.41 10.87
CA GLN A 86 -14.76 15.13 10.29
C GLN A 86 -15.66 14.19 9.46
N ALA A 87 -15.08 13.17 8.81
CA ALA A 87 -15.84 12.17 8.05
C ALA A 87 -16.66 11.21 8.94
N THR A 88 -16.19 10.88 10.15
CA THR A 88 -16.87 9.94 11.04
C THR A 88 -18.33 10.29 11.39
N PRO A 89 -18.66 11.52 11.85
CA PRO A 89 -20.04 11.87 12.19
C PRO A 89 -20.97 11.83 10.97
N LEU A 90 -20.50 12.25 9.78
CA LEU A 90 -21.25 12.17 8.53
C LEU A 90 -21.62 10.71 8.21
N LEU A 91 -20.64 9.80 8.27
CA LEU A 91 -20.85 8.38 7.99
C LEU A 91 -21.74 7.71 9.03
N LYS A 92 -21.67 8.13 10.30
CA LYS A 92 -22.59 7.66 11.34
C LYS A 92 -24.03 8.13 11.07
N ARG A 93 -24.22 9.38 10.65
CA ARG A 93 -25.54 9.90 10.24
C ARG A 93 -26.11 9.10 9.08
N VAL A 94 -25.29 8.79 8.06
CA VAL A 94 -25.71 7.94 6.94
C VAL A 94 -26.19 6.57 7.43
N LEU A 95 -25.51 5.94 8.39
CA LEU A 95 -25.93 4.65 8.94
C LEU A 95 -27.14 4.72 9.88
N VAL A 96 -27.55 5.92 10.32
CA VAL A 96 -28.86 6.13 10.99
C VAL A 96 -29.98 6.17 9.95
N LEU A 97 -29.75 6.82 8.81
CA LEU A 97 -30.73 6.94 7.72
C LEU A 97 -30.89 5.64 6.93
N ASN A 98 -29.78 5.00 6.57
CA ASN A 98 -29.73 3.71 5.91
C ASN A 98 -28.70 2.80 6.60
N ARG A 99 -29.20 2.00 7.55
CA ARG A 99 -28.39 1.07 8.35
C ARG A 99 -27.60 0.07 7.48
N ASN A 100 -28.12 -0.25 6.31
CA ASN A 100 -27.64 -1.34 5.48
C ASN A 100 -26.72 -0.88 4.34
N LEU A 101 -26.36 0.42 4.30
CA LEU A 101 -25.49 0.97 3.27
C LEU A 101 -24.01 0.58 3.48
N ASP A 102 -23.59 -0.52 2.84
CA ASP A 102 -22.23 -1.07 2.96
C ASP A 102 -21.11 -0.08 2.58
N PRO A 103 -21.22 0.72 1.48
CA PRO A 103 -20.18 1.69 1.13
C PRO A 103 -19.89 2.70 2.25
N ALA A 104 -20.94 3.20 2.92
CA ALA A 104 -20.78 4.13 4.04
C ALA A 104 -20.11 3.43 5.24
N ARG A 105 -20.50 2.19 5.54
CA ARG A 105 -19.88 1.41 6.62
C ARG A 105 -18.40 1.10 6.35
N LYS A 106 -18.04 0.78 5.10
CA LYS A 106 -16.64 0.60 4.68
C LYS A 106 -15.80 1.85 4.93
N LEU A 107 -16.30 3.02 4.56
CA LEU A 107 -15.62 4.29 4.81
C LEU A 107 -15.53 4.58 6.31
N LEU A 108 -16.56 4.23 7.10
CA LEU A 108 -16.55 4.43 8.55
C LEU A 108 -15.46 3.60 9.23
N VAL A 109 -15.30 2.33 8.84
CA VAL A 109 -14.22 1.46 9.32
C VAL A 109 -12.86 2.11 9.05
N SER A 110 -12.65 2.59 7.82
CA SER A 110 -11.39 3.23 7.41
C SER A 110 -11.11 4.52 8.21
N SER A 111 -12.15 5.33 8.40
CA SER A 111 -12.09 6.58 9.16
C SER A 111 -11.76 6.35 10.64
N LEU A 112 -12.40 5.36 11.28
CA LEU A 112 -12.14 4.98 12.67
C LEU A 112 -10.72 4.41 12.85
N ALA A 113 -10.26 3.59 11.90
CA ALA A 113 -8.91 3.03 11.91
C ALA A 113 -7.84 4.12 11.81
N ALA A 114 -8.05 5.13 10.94
CA ALA A 114 -7.15 6.27 10.80
C ALA A 114 -7.02 7.10 12.08
N GLN A 115 -8.07 7.12 12.92
CA GLN A 115 -8.06 7.76 14.24
C GLN A 115 -7.50 6.87 15.36
N GLY A 116 -7.06 5.65 15.07
CA GLY A 116 -6.61 4.69 16.07
C GLY A 116 -7.74 4.03 16.88
N ARG A 117 -9.00 4.25 16.51
CA ARG A 117 -10.19 3.66 17.17
C ARG A 117 -10.45 2.23 16.69
N PHE A 118 -9.44 1.38 16.79
CA PHE A 118 -9.44 0.03 16.19
C PHE A 118 -10.54 -0.90 16.71
N ARG A 119 -10.93 -0.76 17.99
CA ARG A 119 -12.00 -1.58 18.57
C ARG A 119 -13.35 -1.32 17.89
N GLU A 120 -13.66 -0.06 17.63
CA GLU A 120 -14.89 0.31 16.93
C GLU A 120 -14.79 -0.05 15.44
N ALA A 121 -13.64 0.24 14.82
CA ALA A 121 -13.41 -0.14 13.43
C ALA A 121 -13.58 -1.65 13.19
N LEU A 122 -13.08 -2.48 14.10
CA LEU A 122 -13.21 -3.93 13.99
C LEU A 122 -14.67 -4.38 14.14
N ARG A 123 -15.44 -3.80 15.06
CA ARG A 123 -16.87 -4.12 15.22
C ARG A 123 -17.65 -3.82 13.93
N GLU A 124 -17.40 -2.66 13.34
CA GLU A 124 -18.04 -2.25 12.09
C GLU A 124 -17.63 -3.14 10.90
N ALA A 125 -16.36 -3.57 10.86
CA ALA A 125 -15.88 -4.51 9.86
C ALA A 125 -16.50 -5.91 10.04
N GLU A 126 -16.65 -6.38 11.28
CA GLU A 126 -17.29 -7.66 11.59
C GLU A 126 -18.78 -7.66 11.25
N HIS A 127 -19.46 -6.52 11.39
CA HIS A 127 -20.83 -6.38 10.91
C HIS A 127 -20.93 -6.66 9.40
N ARG A 128 -19.97 -6.14 8.59
CA ARG A 128 -19.91 -6.42 7.14
C ARG A 128 -19.66 -7.91 6.87
N VAL A 129 -18.73 -8.53 7.59
CA VAL A 129 -18.43 -9.97 7.48
C VAL A 129 -19.63 -10.85 7.85
N SER A 130 -20.44 -10.44 8.83
CA SER A 130 -21.61 -11.22 9.27
C SER A 130 -22.69 -11.31 8.21
N ARG A 131 -22.84 -10.28 7.36
CA ARG A 131 -23.80 -10.25 6.25
C ARG A 131 -23.29 -11.01 5.03
N ASN A 132 -22.01 -10.87 4.73
CA ASN A 132 -21.38 -11.46 3.56
C ASN A 132 -20.21 -12.35 4.00
N GLN A 133 -20.53 -13.57 4.44
CA GLN A 133 -19.56 -14.46 5.12
C GLN A 133 -18.41 -14.93 4.23
N GLU A 134 -18.61 -14.99 2.92
CA GLU A 134 -17.61 -15.50 1.97
C GLU A 134 -17.06 -14.42 1.04
N GLU A 135 -17.56 -13.19 1.16
CA GLU A 135 -17.13 -12.10 0.29
C GLU A 135 -15.73 -11.63 0.67
N LEU A 136 -14.91 -11.43 -0.36
CA LEU A 136 -13.50 -11.16 -0.20
C LEU A 136 -13.21 -9.80 0.47
N ASP A 137 -13.93 -8.74 0.08
CA ASP A 137 -13.65 -7.38 0.56
C ASP A 137 -13.90 -7.22 2.08
N PRO A 138 -15.05 -7.64 2.65
CA PRO A 138 -15.26 -7.60 4.10
C PRO A 138 -14.23 -8.41 4.88
N LEU A 139 -13.89 -9.62 4.42
CA LEU A 139 -12.89 -10.49 5.06
C LEU A 139 -11.51 -9.83 5.10
N CYS A 140 -11.05 -9.34 3.94
CA CYS A 140 -9.76 -8.66 3.83
C CYS A 140 -9.70 -7.38 4.66
N HIS A 141 -10.79 -6.60 4.66
CA HIS A 141 -10.85 -5.35 5.41
C HIS A 141 -10.80 -5.59 6.92
N ALA A 142 -11.56 -6.56 7.44
CA ALA A 142 -11.50 -6.93 8.86
C ALA A 142 -10.12 -7.48 9.26
N ALA A 143 -9.51 -8.32 8.41
CA ALA A 143 -8.16 -8.84 8.64
C ALA A 143 -7.11 -7.71 8.70
N TRP A 144 -7.22 -6.72 7.81
CA TRP A 144 -6.36 -5.54 7.81
C TRP A 144 -6.48 -4.74 9.11
N ILE A 145 -7.70 -4.54 9.63
CA ILE A 145 -7.93 -3.86 10.92
C ILE A 145 -7.26 -4.62 12.07
N CYS A 146 -7.41 -5.96 12.11
CA CYS A 146 -6.73 -6.79 13.10
C CYS A 146 -5.22 -6.58 13.06
N GLN A 147 -4.60 -6.63 11.87
CA GLN A 147 -3.17 -6.43 11.70
C GLN A 147 -2.71 -5.04 12.17
N LYS A 148 -3.43 -3.98 11.78
CA LYS A 148 -3.12 -2.61 12.21
C LYS A 148 -3.21 -2.45 13.73
N TRP A 149 -4.22 -3.05 14.34
CA TRP A 149 -4.37 -3.01 15.79
C TRP A 149 -3.28 -3.79 16.52
N MET A 150 -2.79 -4.90 15.95
CA MET A 150 -1.63 -5.63 16.47
C MET A 150 -0.34 -4.80 16.40
N GLU A 151 -0.11 -4.07 15.30
CA GLU A 151 1.07 -3.22 15.13
C GLU A 151 1.20 -2.15 16.22
N VAL A 152 0.06 -1.64 16.70
CA VAL A 152 -0.03 -0.63 17.77
C VAL A 152 -0.03 -1.29 19.16
N SER A 153 -0.61 -2.48 19.33
CA SER A 153 -0.75 -3.16 20.63
C SER A 153 0.46 -4.03 21.02
N ARG A 154 1.69 -3.57 20.76
CA ARG A 154 2.91 -4.38 20.94
C ARG A 154 3.10 -4.90 22.37
N ASP A 155 2.71 -4.09 23.35
CA ASP A 155 2.94 -4.37 24.77
C ASP A 155 1.81 -5.17 25.43
N HIS A 156 0.79 -5.59 24.66
CA HIS A 156 -0.37 -6.30 25.19
C HIS A 156 -0.50 -7.72 24.60
N PRO A 157 0.18 -8.73 25.18
CA PRO A 157 0.34 -10.06 24.57
C PRO A 157 -0.99 -10.80 24.36
N ILE A 158 -1.91 -10.74 25.33
CA ILE A 158 -3.23 -11.40 25.23
C ILE A 158 -4.05 -10.84 24.06
N ARG A 159 -4.05 -9.52 23.88
CA ARG A 159 -4.79 -8.86 22.80
C ARG A 159 -4.19 -9.21 21.45
N ARG A 160 -2.86 -9.18 21.35
CA ARG A 160 -2.14 -9.56 20.14
C ARG A 160 -2.49 -10.98 19.71
N ARG A 161 -2.46 -11.94 20.64
CA ARG A 161 -2.83 -13.34 20.36
C ARG A 161 -4.28 -13.49 19.88
N ARG A 162 -5.23 -12.76 20.49
CA ARG A 162 -6.64 -12.77 20.03
C ARG A 162 -6.79 -12.21 18.62
N LEU A 163 -6.14 -11.09 18.32
CA LEU A 163 -6.16 -10.45 17.01
C LEU A 163 -5.48 -11.31 15.94
N GLU A 164 -4.39 -12.00 16.31
CA GLU A 164 -3.68 -12.94 15.44
C GLU A 164 -4.57 -14.11 15.03
N VAL A 165 -5.19 -14.79 16.00
CA VAL A 165 -6.14 -15.90 15.73
C VAL A 165 -7.27 -15.42 14.83
N ARG A 166 -7.81 -14.23 15.10
CA ARG A 166 -8.89 -13.67 14.29
C ARG A 166 -8.45 -13.30 12.87
N ALA A 167 -7.26 -12.72 12.71
CA ALA A 167 -6.71 -12.39 11.40
C ALA A 167 -6.44 -13.64 10.57
N HIS A 168 -5.97 -14.73 11.19
CA HIS A 168 -5.81 -16.02 10.53
C HIS A 168 -7.15 -16.58 10.03
N ASP A 169 -8.16 -16.67 10.90
CA ASP A 169 -9.50 -17.14 10.53
C ASP A 169 -10.08 -16.39 9.31
N LEU A 170 -10.00 -15.06 9.33
CA LEU A 170 -10.48 -14.21 8.24
C LEU A 170 -9.71 -14.43 6.93
N LEU A 171 -8.38 -14.55 7.00
CA LEU A 171 -7.55 -14.73 5.81
C LEU A 171 -7.60 -16.15 5.26
N ASP A 172 -7.81 -17.16 6.10
CA ASP A 172 -8.00 -18.54 5.67
C ASP A 172 -9.33 -18.69 4.92
N ARG A 173 -10.40 -18.03 5.41
CA ARG A 173 -11.67 -17.93 4.67
C ARG A 173 -11.49 -17.21 3.34
N ALA A 174 -10.83 -16.05 3.34
CA ALA A 174 -10.55 -15.31 2.11
C ALA A 174 -9.71 -16.11 1.10
N HIS A 175 -8.74 -16.88 1.58
CA HIS A 175 -7.88 -17.73 0.76
C HIS A 175 -8.64 -18.94 0.19
N LYS A 176 -9.58 -19.53 0.96
CA LYS A 176 -10.47 -20.58 0.43
C LYS A 176 -11.35 -20.06 -0.70
N THR A 177 -11.89 -18.84 -0.58
CA THR A 177 -12.71 -18.23 -1.64
C THR A 177 -11.87 -17.90 -2.88
N ALA A 178 -10.67 -17.35 -2.70
CA ALA A 178 -9.82 -16.93 -3.81
C ALA A 178 -8.33 -17.18 -3.52
N PRO A 179 -7.82 -18.42 -3.76
CA PRO A 179 -6.45 -18.80 -3.40
C PRO A 179 -5.37 -17.95 -4.08
N GLU A 180 -5.59 -17.66 -5.37
CA GLU A 180 -4.67 -16.90 -6.22
C GLU A 180 -4.85 -15.38 -6.11
N HIS A 181 -5.73 -14.89 -5.24
CA HIS A 181 -5.97 -13.46 -5.15
C HIS A 181 -4.75 -12.75 -4.50
N PRO A 182 -4.10 -11.81 -5.22
CA PRO A 182 -2.84 -11.22 -4.77
C PRO A 182 -2.99 -10.46 -3.45
N GLY A 183 -4.13 -9.77 -3.25
CA GLY A 183 -4.40 -9.04 -2.01
C GLY A 183 -4.48 -9.95 -0.77
N VAL A 184 -4.99 -11.18 -0.93
CA VAL A 184 -5.10 -12.13 0.19
C VAL A 184 -3.72 -12.68 0.54
N ARG A 185 -2.92 -13.03 -0.48
CA ARG A 185 -1.53 -13.49 -0.34
C ARG A 185 -0.66 -12.44 0.35
N VAL A 186 -0.79 -11.17 -0.03
CA VAL A 186 -0.10 -10.04 0.62
C VAL A 186 -0.48 -9.94 2.09
N LEU A 187 -1.78 -9.95 2.41
CA LEU A 187 -2.25 -9.81 3.79
C LEU A 187 -1.79 -11.00 4.66
N ARG A 188 -1.75 -12.22 4.11
CA ARG A 188 -1.19 -13.40 4.79
C ARG A 188 0.31 -13.25 5.04
N ALA A 189 1.06 -12.82 4.05
CA ALA A 189 2.50 -12.57 4.20
C ALA A 189 2.80 -11.48 5.25
N GLN A 190 2.01 -10.40 5.26
CA GLN A 190 2.09 -9.35 6.28
C GLN A 190 1.80 -9.89 7.69
N LEU A 191 0.81 -10.77 7.85
CA LEU A 191 0.51 -11.41 9.12
C LEU A 191 1.68 -12.28 9.59
N HIS A 192 2.24 -13.12 8.72
CA HIS A 192 3.42 -13.95 9.03
C HIS A 192 4.64 -13.11 9.42
N ARG A 193 4.87 -11.98 8.75
CA ARG A 193 5.91 -11.02 9.13
C ARG A 193 5.66 -10.41 10.53
N LEU A 194 4.42 -10.07 10.87
CA LEU A 194 4.07 -9.56 12.21
C LEU A 194 4.29 -10.61 13.30
N MET A 195 4.34 -11.90 12.95
CA MET A 195 4.65 -13.01 13.85
C MET A 195 6.13 -13.41 13.86
N ASP A 196 7.00 -12.66 13.17
CA ASP A 196 8.43 -13.00 13.05
C ASP A 196 8.69 -14.35 12.36
N ARG A 197 7.86 -14.69 11.36
CA ARG A 197 7.98 -15.90 10.52
C ARG A 197 8.18 -15.52 9.06
N PRO A 198 9.36 -14.99 8.67
CA PRO A 198 9.62 -14.50 7.32
C PRO A 198 9.55 -15.60 6.26
N GLU A 199 9.89 -16.85 6.59
CA GLU A 199 9.87 -17.98 5.66
C GLU A 199 8.45 -18.26 5.18
N ARG A 200 7.48 -18.31 6.11
CA ARG A 200 6.06 -18.45 5.77
C ARG A 200 5.48 -17.24 5.04
N ALA A 201 6.07 -16.07 5.25
CA ALA A 201 5.67 -14.88 4.51
C ALA A 201 6.08 -14.98 3.03
N LEU A 202 7.24 -15.56 2.74
CA LEU A 202 7.72 -15.84 1.38
C LEU A 202 6.88 -16.95 0.72
N GLU A 203 6.61 -18.05 1.43
CA GLU A 203 5.74 -19.15 0.92
C GLU A 203 4.37 -18.64 0.46
N CYS A 204 3.78 -17.67 1.17
CA CYS A 204 2.50 -17.08 0.78
C CYS A 204 2.56 -16.31 -0.55
N LEU A 205 3.75 -15.86 -0.97
CA LEU A 205 3.99 -15.05 -2.15
C LEU A 205 4.60 -15.82 -3.33
N GLU A 206 5.13 -17.01 -3.08
CA GLU A 206 5.63 -17.91 -4.12
C GLU A 206 4.47 -18.62 -4.83
N ASP A 207 4.46 -18.61 -6.17
CA ASP A 207 3.46 -19.31 -6.99
C ASP A 207 3.74 -20.82 -6.96
N SER A 208 2.77 -21.62 -6.50
CA SER A 208 2.80 -23.08 -6.66
C SER A 208 2.61 -23.55 -8.11
N SER A 209 2.36 -22.64 -9.06
CA SER A 209 2.16 -22.95 -10.48
C SER A 209 3.38 -22.63 -11.37
N SER A 210 4.59 -22.78 -10.85
CA SER A 210 5.84 -22.62 -11.62
C SER A 210 6.12 -23.83 -12.53
N ASN A 211 5.22 -24.17 -13.45
CA ASN A 211 5.50 -25.17 -14.48
C ASN A 211 5.22 -24.75 -15.92
N SER A 212 4.86 -23.49 -16.19
CA SER A 212 4.83 -22.99 -17.57
C SER A 212 6.08 -22.17 -17.89
N LYS A 213 7.04 -22.83 -18.55
CA LYS A 213 8.07 -22.16 -19.37
C LYS A 213 7.35 -21.31 -20.42
N GLY A 214 7.30 -20.00 -20.20
CA GLY A 214 6.70 -19.06 -21.13
C GLY A 214 6.66 -17.67 -20.50
N TYR A 215 7.63 -16.83 -20.85
CA TYR A 215 7.68 -15.42 -20.48
C TYR A 215 6.30 -14.74 -20.60
N ARG A 216 5.84 -14.01 -19.56
CA ARG A 216 5.35 -12.60 -19.61
C ARG A 216 4.30 -12.22 -18.52
N VAL A 217 4.54 -11.06 -17.88
CA VAL A 217 3.55 -10.05 -17.40
C VAL A 217 2.87 -10.24 -16.01
N ARG A 218 3.27 -11.19 -15.14
CA ARG A 218 2.72 -11.23 -13.75
C ARG A 218 3.74 -11.30 -12.60
N GLY A 219 5.04 -11.15 -12.87
CA GLY A 219 6.11 -11.31 -11.88
C GLY A 219 6.48 -10.06 -11.07
N LEU A 220 5.99 -8.86 -11.43
CA LEU A 220 6.38 -7.61 -10.75
C LEU A 220 5.77 -7.48 -9.35
N LYS A 221 4.49 -7.86 -9.19
CA LYS A 221 3.76 -7.68 -7.93
C LYS A 221 4.37 -8.49 -6.79
N PRO A 222 4.64 -9.80 -6.92
CA PRO A 222 5.21 -10.61 -5.83
C PRO A 222 6.61 -10.14 -5.43
N ARG A 223 7.47 -9.80 -6.41
CA ARG A 223 8.83 -9.33 -6.12
C ARG A 223 8.88 -7.92 -5.50
N LEU A 224 7.95 -7.03 -5.86
CA LEU A 224 7.77 -5.73 -5.18
C LEU A 224 7.31 -5.89 -3.73
N ILE A 225 6.50 -6.92 -3.45
CA ILE A 225 6.05 -7.27 -2.10
C ILE A 225 7.19 -7.96 -1.34
N GLU A 226 7.95 -8.84 -1.97
CA GLU A 226 9.17 -9.45 -1.43
C GLU A 226 10.20 -8.37 -1.05
N ALA A 227 10.42 -7.39 -1.93
CA ALA A 227 11.24 -6.21 -1.65
C ALA A 227 10.68 -5.41 -0.45
N ALA A 228 9.36 -5.27 -0.31
CA ALA A 228 8.73 -4.61 0.85
C ALA A 228 8.81 -5.44 2.15
N LEU A 229 8.87 -6.76 2.06
CA LEU A 229 9.00 -7.68 3.19
C LEU A 229 10.44 -7.86 3.66
N MET A 230 11.41 -7.75 2.74
CA MET A 230 12.85 -7.82 3.01
C MET A 230 13.43 -6.57 3.70
N ILE A 231 12.63 -5.49 3.84
CA ILE A 231 13.06 -4.26 4.52
C ILE A 231 13.15 -4.50 6.03
N GLU A 232 14.35 -4.32 6.56
CA GLU A 232 14.73 -4.42 7.97
C GLU A 232 13.74 -3.73 8.92
N ARG A 233 13.46 -4.36 10.08
CA ARG A 233 12.63 -3.84 11.19
C ARG A 233 12.96 -2.42 11.67
N ARG A 234 14.09 -1.82 11.22
CA ARG A 234 14.68 -0.59 11.74
C ARG A 234 14.37 0.68 10.94
N ASP A 235 13.96 0.62 9.66
CA ASP A 235 13.61 1.81 8.85
C ASP A 235 12.11 1.92 8.53
N ARG A 236 11.35 2.53 9.46
CA ARG A 236 9.90 2.77 9.31
C ARG A 236 9.55 3.74 8.17
N ARG A 237 10.43 4.69 7.83
CA ARG A 237 10.15 5.70 6.78
C ARG A 237 10.30 5.08 5.40
N GLY A 238 11.38 4.33 5.18
CA GLY A 238 11.59 3.59 3.92
C GLY A 238 10.44 2.63 3.61
N LEU A 239 9.93 1.93 4.61
CA LEU A 239 8.77 1.05 4.48
C LEU A 239 7.49 1.81 4.04
N GLN A 240 7.19 2.95 4.65
CA GLN A 240 5.99 3.73 4.30
C GLN A 240 6.06 4.26 2.87
N HIS A 241 7.24 4.69 2.42
CA HIS A 241 7.47 5.17 1.07
C HIS A 241 7.34 4.06 0.02
N CYS A 242 7.95 2.89 0.27
CA CYS A 242 7.80 1.72 -0.60
C CYS A 242 6.34 1.25 -0.70
N LEU A 243 5.63 1.15 0.43
CA LEU A 243 4.21 0.76 0.45
C LEU A 243 3.31 1.78 -0.26
N PHE A 244 3.59 3.07 -0.11
CA PHE A 244 2.89 4.14 -0.84
C PHE A 244 3.13 4.04 -2.34
N GLY A 245 4.37 3.79 -2.77
CA GLY A 245 4.72 3.57 -4.17
C GLY A 245 4.04 2.35 -4.78
N ILE A 246 4.06 1.22 -4.08
CA ILE A 246 3.36 -0.01 -4.48
C ILE A 246 1.86 0.25 -4.60
N ARG A 247 1.26 1.00 -3.66
CA ARG A 247 -0.16 1.36 -3.69
C ARG A 247 -0.52 2.26 -4.88
N ILE A 248 0.27 3.30 -5.17
CA ILE A 248 0.04 4.18 -6.34
C ILE A 248 0.24 3.40 -7.64
N PHE A 249 1.30 2.60 -7.75
CA PHE A 249 1.57 1.82 -8.95
C PHE A 249 0.45 0.79 -9.23
N CYS A 250 -0.04 0.10 -8.19
CA CYS A 250 -1.21 -0.78 -8.32
C CYS A 250 -2.48 -0.06 -8.80
N LEU A 251 -2.54 1.28 -8.72
CA LEU A 251 -3.67 2.11 -9.15
C LEU A 251 -3.48 2.74 -10.53
N VAL A 252 -2.23 2.93 -11.02
CA VAL A 252 -1.96 3.82 -12.17
C VAL A 252 -1.47 3.08 -13.42
N SER A 253 -0.64 2.03 -13.33
CA SER A 253 -0.21 1.29 -14.53
C SER A 253 0.47 -0.05 -14.23
N GLY A 254 0.49 -0.96 -15.21
CA GLY A 254 1.16 -2.26 -15.15
C GLY A 254 2.53 -2.30 -15.83
N ASP A 255 3.10 -1.14 -16.21
CA ASP A 255 4.35 -1.05 -16.96
C ASP A 255 5.58 -1.06 -16.03
N ALA A 256 6.49 -2.01 -16.26
CA ALA A 256 7.75 -2.17 -15.54
C ALA A 256 8.67 -0.94 -15.66
N LYS A 257 8.64 -0.25 -16.81
CA LYS A 257 9.44 0.96 -17.04
C LYS A 257 8.99 2.08 -16.10
N GLU A 258 7.69 2.36 -16.07
CA GLU A 258 7.11 3.41 -15.21
C GLU A 258 7.30 3.11 -13.73
N ALA A 259 7.17 1.83 -13.33
CA ALA A 259 7.45 1.40 -11.96
C ALA A 259 8.88 1.70 -11.52
N GLY A 260 9.85 1.29 -12.34
CA GLY A 260 11.28 1.53 -12.10
C GLY A 260 11.58 3.02 -11.98
N LEU A 261 11.09 3.82 -12.93
CA LEU A 261 11.28 5.27 -12.93
C LEU A 261 10.63 5.96 -11.73
N PHE A 262 9.46 5.48 -11.27
CA PHE A 262 8.81 6.01 -10.07
C PHE A 262 9.67 5.82 -8.81
N PHE A 263 10.21 4.61 -8.58
CA PHE A 263 11.05 4.35 -7.42
C PHE A 263 12.38 5.12 -7.49
N ILE A 264 12.93 5.30 -8.70
CA ILE A 264 14.09 6.17 -8.94
C ILE A 264 13.76 7.62 -8.57
N HIS A 265 12.63 8.15 -9.04
CA HIS A 265 12.20 9.51 -8.71
C HIS A 265 12.02 9.70 -7.18
N LEU A 266 11.43 8.72 -6.51
CA LEU A 266 11.25 8.75 -5.06
C LEU A 266 12.60 8.70 -4.31
N ALA A 267 13.56 7.91 -4.82
CA ALA A 267 14.92 7.85 -4.27
C ALA A 267 15.61 9.22 -4.34
N TRP A 268 15.52 9.90 -5.49
CA TRP A 268 16.06 11.26 -5.65
C TRP A 268 15.41 12.26 -4.71
N LYS A 269 14.09 12.22 -4.56
CA LYS A 269 13.36 13.10 -3.63
C LYS A 269 13.77 12.91 -2.17
N GLU A 270 14.05 11.68 -1.75
CA GLU A 270 14.55 11.41 -0.39
C GLU A 270 16.02 11.83 -0.22
N LEU A 271 16.83 11.76 -1.27
CA LEU A 271 18.19 12.29 -1.28
C LEU A 271 18.21 13.81 -1.11
N GLU A 272 17.37 14.53 -1.84
CA GLU A 272 17.20 15.99 -1.67
C GLU A 272 16.86 16.35 -0.20
N ARG A 273 16.00 15.55 0.42
CA ARG A 273 15.60 15.68 1.83
C ARG A 273 16.68 15.26 2.83
N GLY A 274 17.79 14.65 2.38
CA GLY A 274 18.88 14.16 3.23
C GLY A 274 18.60 12.82 3.93
N ASN A 275 17.61 12.05 3.47
CA ASN A 275 17.22 10.77 4.06
C ASN A 275 17.89 9.59 3.35
N PHE A 276 19.11 9.24 3.76
CA PHE A 276 19.89 8.16 3.12
C PHE A 276 19.51 6.74 3.51
N HIS A 277 18.77 6.57 4.62
CA HIS A 277 18.43 5.26 5.18
C HIS A 277 17.60 4.39 4.21
N SER A 278 16.71 5.05 3.47
CA SER A 278 15.75 4.39 2.58
C SER A 278 16.30 4.17 1.17
N LEU A 279 17.44 4.78 0.83
CA LEU A 279 18.02 4.77 -0.51
C LEU A 279 18.28 3.35 -1.03
N ARG A 280 18.89 2.50 -0.20
CA ARG A 280 19.17 1.09 -0.53
C ARG A 280 17.93 0.35 -1.00
N TRP A 281 16.83 0.58 -0.32
CA TRP A 281 15.57 -0.13 -0.54
C TRP A 281 14.83 0.40 -1.76
N LEU A 282 14.89 1.70 -2.00
CA LEU A 282 14.30 2.32 -3.20
C LEU A 282 15.08 1.91 -4.46
N ILE A 283 16.40 1.82 -4.38
CA ILE A 283 17.24 1.28 -5.46
C ILE A 283 16.84 -0.17 -5.75
N HIS A 284 16.79 -1.01 -4.72
CA HIS A 284 16.39 -2.41 -4.87
C HIS A 284 14.98 -2.56 -5.45
N ALA A 285 14.02 -1.76 -4.99
CA ALA A 285 12.66 -1.75 -5.52
C ALA A 285 12.64 -1.38 -7.02
N ALA A 286 13.42 -0.38 -7.44
CA ALA A 286 13.55 0.01 -8.83
C ALA A 286 14.22 -1.07 -9.71
N GLU A 287 15.24 -1.77 -9.19
CA GLU A 287 15.86 -2.91 -9.88
C GLU A 287 14.86 -4.03 -10.13
N VAL A 288 14.12 -4.37 -9.08
CA VAL A 288 13.13 -5.44 -9.12
C VAL A 288 11.97 -5.10 -10.05
N SER A 289 11.54 -3.83 -10.06
CA SER A 289 10.41 -3.40 -10.85
C SER A 289 10.73 -3.08 -12.31
N GLY A 290 11.94 -2.60 -12.61
CA GLY A 290 12.27 -2.10 -13.94
C GLY A 290 13.69 -2.41 -14.43
N GLY A 291 14.50 -3.16 -13.69
CA GLY A 291 15.91 -3.40 -14.02
C GLY A 291 16.19 -4.13 -15.34
N GLY A 292 15.17 -4.74 -15.95
CA GLY A 292 15.26 -5.30 -17.31
C GLY A 292 15.15 -4.26 -18.43
N VAL A 293 14.76 -3.02 -18.11
CA VAL A 293 14.55 -1.92 -19.06
C VAL A 293 15.80 -1.03 -19.08
N GLN A 294 16.30 -0.71 -20.26
CA GLN A 294 17.57 0.02 -20.43
C GLN A 294 17.52 1.41 -19.79
N GLU A 295 16.43 2.13 -19.97
CA GLU A 295 16.24 3.48 -19.44
C GLU A 295 16.20 3.49 -17.91
N VAL A 296 15.60 2.47 -17.30
CA VAL A 296 15.62 2.31 -15.84
C VAL A 296 17.03 1.99 -15.36
N ARG A 297 17.78 1.12 -16.05
CA ARG A 297 19.18 0.83 -15.69
C ARG A 297 20.07 2.07 -15.75
N GLN A 298 19.92 2.88 -16.80
CA GLN A 298 20.66 4.13 -16.96
C GLN A 298 20.31 5.14 -15.86
N ALA A 299 19.02 5.31 -15.56
CA ALA A 299 18.58 6.22 -14.51
C ALA A 299 18.92 5.73 -13.08
N LEU A 300 19.12 4.43 -12.90
CA LEU A 300 19.47 3.82 -11.62
C LEU A 300 20.97 3.85 -11.31
N ALA A 301 21.83 3.82 -12.34
CA ALA A 301 23.28 3.78 -12.17
C ALA A 301 23.81 4.89 -11.23
N PRO A 302 23.39 6.16 -11.36
CA PRO A 302 23.83 7.20 -10.45
C PRO A 302 23.47 6.98 -8.98
N LEU A 303 22.29 6.40 -8.72
CA LEU A 303 21.84 6.13 -7.36
C LEU A 303 22.67 5.00 -6.72
N LYS A 304 23.08 4.00 -7.51
CA LYS A 304 23.96 2.92 -7.04
C LYS A 304 25.35 3.43 -6.68
N ASP A 305 25.91 4.29 -7.52
CA ASP A 305 27.21 4.91 -7.28
C ASP A 305 27.18 5.76 -6.01
N LEU A 306 26.10 6.51 -5.80
CA LEU A 306 25.88 7.29 -4.58
C LEU A 306 25.70 6.40 -3.33
N GLN A 307 25.00 5.29 -3.46
CA GLN A 307 24.85 4.31 -2.37
C GLN A 307 26.21 3.70 -1.99
N ALA A 308 27.04 3.38 -2.98
CA ALA A 308 28.40 2.89 -2.75
C ALA A 308 29.27 3.95 -2.06
N LEU A 309 29.19 5.21 -2.50
CA LEU A 309 29.88 6.34 -1.88
C LEU A 309 29.50 6.53 -0.40
N ILE A 310 28.21 6.45 -0.07
CA ILE A 310 27.71 6.52 1.31
C ILE A 310 28.25 5.35 2.14
N ARG A 311 28.28 4.15 1.58
CA ARG A 311 28.79 2.96 2.26
C ARG A 311 30.28 3.10 2.54
N GLU A 312 31.08 3.50 1.56
CA GLU A 312 32.52 3.71 1.73
C GLU A 312 32.79 4.80 2.78
N ARG A 313 32.07 5.93 2.72
CA ARG A 313 32.16 6.99 3.75
C ARG A 313 31.93 6.47 5.17
N ASN A 314 30.96 5.58 5.36
CA ASN A 314 30.63 5.02 6.67
C ASN A 314 31.66 3.99 7.16
N CYS A 315 32.43 3.38 6.25
CA CYS A 315 33.53 2.48 6.58
C CYS A 315 34.84 3.21 6.90
N ILE A 316 34.94 4.52 6.64
CA ILE A 316 36.12 5.33 6.97
C ILE A 316 36.24 5.47 8.49
N PRO A 317 37.38 5.07 9.10
CA PRO A 317 37.64 5.30 10.51
C PRO A 317 37.50 6.77 10.91
N THR A 318 37.07 7.06 12.14
CA THR A 318 36.93 8.43 12.65
C THR A 318 38.24 9.22 12.65
N SER A 319 39.38 8.53 12.69
CA SER A 319 40.71 9.16 12.59
C SER A 319 40.97 9.82 11.23
N LEU A 320 40.38 9.29 10.14
CA LEU A 320 40.49 9.85 8.79
C LEU A 320 39.35 10.84 8.52
N TRP A 321 39.20 11.82 9.41
CA TRP A 321 38.09 12.77 9.40
C TRP A 321 38.03 13.57 8.09
N GLY A 322 39.18 14.00 7.56
CA GLY A 322 39.25 14.80 6.32
C GLY A 322 38.60 14.06 5.15
N LEU A 323 38.95 12.79 4.96
CA LEU A 323 38.39 11.98 3.88
C LEU A 323 36.89 11.74 4.08
N ARG A 324 36.47 11.45 5.31
CA ARG A 324 35.05 11.26 5.65
C ARG A 324 34.22 12.53 5.46
N ARG A 325 34.82 13.70 5.68
CA ARG A 325 34.21 15.01 5.48
C ARG A 325 34.13 15.34 3.99
N LEU A 326 35.20 15.07 3.22
CA LEU A 326 35.25 15.29 1.78
C LEU A 326 34.16 14.49 1.05
N LEU A 327 34.03 13.19 1.35
CA LEU A 327 32.95 12.37 0.78
C LEU A 327 31.56 12.84 1.26
N GLY A 328 31.46 13.40 2.46
CA GLY A 328 30.22 14.04 2.94
C GLY A 328 29.84 15.26 2.13
N LEU A 329 30.82 16.14 1.82
CA LEU A 329 30.62 17.33 1.01
C LEU A 329 30.22 16.98 -0.43
N GLU A 330 30.72 15.87 -0.99
CA GLU A 330 30.29 15.37 -2.31
C GLU A 330 28.83 14.91 -2.31
N ILE A 331 28.43 14.16 -1.29
CA ILE A 331 27.04 13.75 -1.11
C ILE A 331 26.14 15.00 -0.94
N ASP A 332 26.64 16.04 -0.28
CA ASP A 332 25.92 17.29 -0.10
C ASP A 332 25.88 18.15 -1.38
N LEU A 333 26.95 18.19 -2.18
CA LEU A 333 26.98 18.88 -3.48
C LEU A 333 25.92 18.34 -4.45
N ILE A 334 25.56 17.07 -4.32
CA ILE A 334 24.49 16.44 -5.12
C ILE A 334 23.09 16.94 -4.69
N ARG A 335 22.96 17.56 -3.51
CA ARG A 335 21.68 18.04 -2.93
C ARG A 335 21.45 19.54 -3.10
N VAL A 336 22.49 20.29 -3.42
CA VAL A 336 22.50 21.75 -3.25
C VAL A 336 22.10 22.45 -4.55
N PRO A 337 21.18 23.42 -4.53
CA PRO A 337 20.89 24.26 -5.69
C PRO A 337 22.15 24.98 -6.18
N LEU A 338 22.28 25.17 -7.50
CA LEU A 338 23.44 25.80 -8.14
C LEU A 338 23.89 27.12 -7.45
N GLU A 339 22.96 27.88 -6.85
CA GLU A 339 23.28 29.14 -6.18
C GLU A 339 24.14 29.01 -4.91
N ARG A 340 24.13 27.85 -4.25
CA ARG A 340 24.90 27.60 -3.02
C ARG A 340 26.15 26.74 -3.25
N GLU A 341 26.38 26.30 -4.48
CA GLU A 341 27.52 25.45 -4.84
C GLU A 341 28.87 26.10 -4.50
N ALA A 342 29.00 27.41 -4.67
CA ALA A 342 30.22 28.17 -4.37
C ALA A 342 30.63 28.17 -2.88
N GLU A 343 29.68 28.01 -1.96
CA GLU A 343 29.95 27.89 -0.52
C GLU A 343 30.51 26.50 -0.17
N PHE A 344 29.96 25.46 -0.79
CA PHE A 344 30.41 24.08 -0.62
C PHE A 344 31.78 23.85 -1.26
N LEU A 345 32.03 24.39 -2.45
CA LEU A 345 33.33 24.30 -3.13
C LEU A 345 34.47 24.98 -2.33
N ARG A 346 34.18 26.05 -1.57
CA ARG A 346 35.16 26.66 -0.66
C ARG A 346 35.51 25.75 0.51
N HIS A 347 34.50 25.22 1.22
CA HIS A 347 34.71 24.24 2.29
C HIS A 347 35.39 22.96 1.79
N TRP A 348 35.13 22.57 0.54
CA TRP A 348 35.77 21.43 -0.10
C TRP A 348 37.28 21.64 -0.24
N GLY A 349 37.72 22.83 -0.65
CA GLY A 349 39.15 23.18 -0.76
C GLY A 349 39.88 23.18 0.59
N GLU A 350 39.23 23.65 1.66
CA GLU A 350 39.81 23.63 3.02
C GLU A 350 40.02 22.21 3.54
N VAL A 351 39.03 21.33 3.33
CA VAL A 351 39.09 19.92 3.75
C VAL A 351 40.11 19.14 2.92
N LEU A 352 40.25 19.48 1.63
CA LEU A 352 41.19 18.82 0.72
C LEU A 352 42.64 18.90 1.23
N ASN A 353 43.08 20.07 1.72
CA ASN A 353 44.45 20.24 2.20
C ASN A 353 44.77 19.25 3.32
N GLY A 354 43.86 19.08 4.29
CA GLY A 354 44.02 18.11 5.37
C GLY A 354 43.98 16.65 4.92
N VAL A 355 43.29 16.33 3.81
CA VAL A 355 43.32 14.98 3.22
C VAL A 355 44.66 14.70 2.54
N LEU A 356 45.28 15.70 1.92
CA LEU A 356 46.56 15.56 1.23
C LEU A 356 47.75 15.42 2.21
N GLU A 357 47.60 15.86 3.45
CA GLU A 357 48.57 15.67 4.53
C GLU A 357 48.62 14.22 5.07
N GLU A 358 47.65 13.38 4.72
CA GLU A 358 47.61 11.97 5.14
C GLU A 358 48.72 11.12 4.47
N PRO A 359 49.20 10.05 5.11
CA PRO A 359 50.25 9.19 4.55
C PRO A 359 49.91 8.65 3.14
N PRO A 360 50.88 8.62 2.20
CA PRO A 360 50.70 8.09 0.84
C PRO A 360 49.99 6.72 0.75
N PRO A 361 50.28 5.69 1.58
CA PRO A 361 49.59 4.40 1.48
C PRO A 361 48.09 4.48 1.81
N ILE A 362 47.68 5.41 2.68
CA ILE A 362 46.27 5.63 3.03
C ILE A 362 45.56 6.33 1.87
N ARG A 363 46.17 7.38 1.31
CA ARG A 363 45.62 8.12 0.17
C ARG A 363 45.42 7.23 -1.06
N ARG A 364 46.43 6.43 -1.44
CA ARG A 364 46.33 5.48 -2.56
C ARG A 364 45.26 4.41 -2.38
N ARG A 365 45.13 3.84 -1.17
CA ARG A 365 44.09 2.85 -0.85
C ARG A 365 42.69 3.42 -1.10
N TRP A 366 42.45 4.65 -0.67
CA TRP A 366 41.13 5.27 -0.81
C TRP A 366 40.89 5.81 -2.22
N ALA A 367 41.92 6.31 -2.92
CA ALA A 367 41.82 6.65 -4.33
C ALA A 367 41.39 5.44 -5.19
N GLY A 368 41.99 4.26 -4.93
CA GLY A 368 41.59 3.01 -5.58
C GLY A 368 40.13 2.63 -5.31
N LYS A 369 39.69 2.71 -4.05
CA LYS A 369 38.29 2.45 -3.68
C LYS A 369 37.31 3.42 -4.33
N LEU A 370 37.64 4.70 -4.39
CA LEU A 370 36.78 5.72 -4.99
C LEU A 370 36.68 5.53 -6.51
N ARG A 371 37.77 5.14 -7.17
CA ARG A 371 37.78 4.81 -8.60
C ARG A 371 36.95 3.56 -8.92
N GLU A 372 37.06 2.53 -8.09
CA GLU A 372 36.40 1.24 -8.32
C GLU A 372 34.91 1.27 -7.99
N TYR A 373 34.53 1.88 -6.85
CA TYR A 373 33.18 1.80 -6.32
C TYR A 373 32.35 3.08 -6.51
N CYS A 374 32.95 4.20 -6.91
CA CYS A 374 32.25 5.48 -7.04
C CYS A 374 32.52 6.17 -8.41
N PRO A 375 32.00 5.63 -9.52
CA PRO A 375 32.22 6.15 -10.87
C PRO A 375 31.92 7.64 -11.04
N ILE A 376 30.76 8.11 -10.54
CA ILE A 376 30.39 9.53 -10.59
C ILE A 376 31.44 10.44 -9.93
N PHE A 377 31.91 10.05 -8.75
CA PHE A 377 32.95 10.80 -8.06
C PHE A 377 34.25 10.77 -8.87
N SER A 378 34.61 9.61 -9.42
CA SER A 378 35.82 9.42 -10.23
C SER A 378 35.83 10.30 -11.49
N GLU A 379 34.69 10.40 -12.18
CA GLU A 379 34.54 11.25 -13.37
C GLU A 379 34.61 12.73 -13.02
N ARG A 380 33.92 13.16 -11.95
CA ARG A 380 33.88 14.57 -11.54
C ARG A 380 35.22 15.06 -10.98
N ASN A 381 35.91 14.22 -10.21
CA ASN A 381 37.05 14.59 -9.38
C ASN A 381 38.37 13.91 -9.81
N GLN A 382 38.63 13.85 -11.12
CA GLN A 382 39.87 13.25 -11.64
C GLN A 382 41.14 13.92 -11.12
N SER A 383 41.12 15.25 -10.95
CA SER A 383 42.25 16.01 -10.38
C SER A 383 42.55 15.60 -8.94
N LEU A 384 41.51 15.38 -8.13
CA LEU A 384 41.64 14.89 -6.76
C LEU A 384 42.18 13.46 -6.72
N LEU A 385 41.64 12.56 -7.55
CA LEU A 385 42.14 11.19 -7.61
C LEU A 385 43.62 11.14 -7.98
N ARG A 386 44.06 11.98 -8.92
CA ARG A 386 45.49 12.13 -9.24
C ARG A 386 46.28 12.67 -8.05
N ALA A 387 45.80 13.70 -7.37
CA ALA A 387 46.48 14.27 -6.19
C ALA A 387 46.56 13.30 -4.99
N LEU A 388 45.63 12.36 -4.85
CA LEU A 388 45.68 11.29 -3.84
C LEU A 388 46.66 10.17 -4.22
N GLU A 389 47.03 10.05 -5.50
CA GLU A 389 47.90 9.01 -6.02
C GLU A 389 49.34 9.49 -6.27
N GLU A 390 49.49 10.75 -6.68
CA GLU A 390 50.76 11.45 -6.83
C GLU A 390 51.24 11.92 -5.45
N THR A 391 52.51 11.64 -5.14
CA THR A 391 53.19 11.61 -3.82
C THR A 391 53.13 10.26 -3.10
#